data_AF-A0A927TNI0-F1
#
_entry.id   AF-A0A927TNI0-F1
#
_cell.length_a   1.000
_cell.length_b   1.000
_cell.length_c   1.000
_cell.angle_alpha   90.00
_cell.angle_beta   90.00
_cell.angle_gamma   90.00
#
_symmetry.space_group_name_H-M   'P 1'
#
loop_
_entity.id
_entity.type
_entity.pdbx_description
1 polymer ?
#
loop_
_entity_poly.entity_id
_entity_poly.type
_entity_poly.pdbx_seq_one_letter_code
_entity_poly.pdbx_strand_id
1 'polypeptide(L)'
;MDEIRRLEIELRELQDTLERQRAEAARMRRELSEENRQKLSEYEKQMRGELKAHDRETQKEYERRLREYQRSVRKEMQDKILKMDLDYQRLLMSTNRKEKEWQEKTGQLEALIEELKQDTTGRQQENDSEAKKYMAQAFSQFHEVEEKPHEKFCPGRLASFEEAIDQAQSLCRGGLYEAAIAVAISACSGLGRLGVDIEESFGEWTGQFELFRSRTEFLQKRLDDELAGWITYVQEFILRPEQLSGEMRIDAERNVDYWTGGVYGRIKKLLETCEEEIQRAQGAGITRYLKRENSLSLEELKENCAALEEAEYEWEQAEKKYLFRYKASCERVNWGELMIDYMEDELNLTWLEEESHFREVSEEAGRALEYEAYMRYKYGEDFERVDTREWLELVFVNSMETKIFVYLVPDETEDNVINRVVIYVDYPGAVNEEYSRQIYRHVCESIRMEEGDGRIDFVTDAQWLQTSENALLRETGRSLESKLTR
;
A
#
# COMPACT_ATOMS: atom_id res chain seq x y z
N MET A 1 -86.24 159.09 -111.70
CA MET A 1 -85.05 159.02 -110.80
C MET A 1 -85.38 158.30 -109.50
N ASP A 2 -86.47 157.52 -109.51
CA ASP A 2 -87.06 156.72 -108.45
C ASP A 2 -86.38 155.34 -108.23
N GLU A 3 -85.24 155.07 -108.86
CA GLU A 3 -84.49 153.79 -108.74
C GLU A 3 -83.41 153.81 -107.65
N ILE A 4 -82.80 154.96 -107.35
CA ILE A 4 -81.76 155.08 -106.30
C ILE A 4 -82.36 154.88 -104.90
N ARG A 5 -83.59 155.37 -104.65
CA ARG A 5 -84.33 155.14 -103.38
C ARG A 5 -84.81 153.70 -103.21
N ARG A 6 -84.95 152.89 -104.27
CA ARG A 6 -85.27 151.46 -104.16
C ARG A 6 -84.03 150.63 -103.84
N LEU A 7 -82.91 150.90 -104.51
CA LEU A 7 -81.64 150.17 -104.31
C LEU A 7 -81.01 150.41 -102.92
N GLU A 8 -81.20 151.59 -102.31
CA GLU A 8 -80.73 151.83 -100.92
C GLU A 8 -81.58 151.13 -99.85
N ILE A 9 -82.89 150.93 -100.12
CA ILE A 9 -83.77 150.15 -99.23
C ILE A 9 -83.40 148.66 -99.32
N GLU A 10 -83.15 148.14 -100.54
CA GLU A 10 -82.67 146.76 -100.74
C GLU A 10 -81.27 146.52 -100.14
N LEU A 11 -80.35 147.51 -100.18
CA LEU A 11 -79.04 147.42 -99.53
C LEU A 11 -79.13 147.35 -98.00
N ARG A 12 -80.07 148.09 -97.39
CA ARG A 12 -80.34 147.99 -95.94
C ARG A 12 -80.98 146.66 -95.55
N GLU A 13 -81.91 146.16 -96.36
CA GLU A 13 -82.54 144.86 -96.09
C GLU A 13 -81.53 143.70 -96.25
N LEU A 14 -80.62 143.78 -97.22
CA LEU A 14 -79.53 142.81 -97.39
C LEU A 14 -78.47 142.92 -96.29
N GLN A 15 -78.13 144.11 -95.81
CA GLN A 15 -77.22 144.26 -94.66
C GLN A 15 -77.82 143.69 -93.37
N ASP A 16 -79.09 143.99 -93.09
CA ASP A 16 -79.76 143.49 -91.88
C ASP A 16 -79.93 141.96 -91.90
N THR A 17 -80.18 141.36 -93.07
CA THR A 17 -80.28 139.91 -93.20
C THR A 17 -78.92 139.22 -93.04
N LEU A 18 -77.84 139.83 -93.54
CA LEU A 18 -76.49 139.26 -93.44
C LEU A 18 -75.91 139.36 -92.02
N GLU A 19 -76.21 140.43 -91.28
CA GLU A 19 -75.86 140.55 -89.85
C GLU A 19 -76.64 139.57 -88.97
N ARG A 20 -77.93 139.35 -89.25
CA ARG A 20 -78.72 138.33 -88.54
C ARG A 20 -78.18 136.93 -88.78
N GLN A 21 -77.84 136.58 -90.02
CA GLN A 21 -77.26 135.27 -90.34
C GLN A 21 -75.87 135.07 -89.71
N ARG A 22 -75.03 136.11 -89.64
CA ARG A 22 -73.74 136.04 -88.92
C ARG A 22 -73.92 135.84 -87.42
N ALA A 23 -74.90 136.51 -86.81
CA ALA A 23 -75.21 136.35 -85.40
C ALA A 23 -75.73 134.94 -85.09
N GLU A 24 -76.60 134.39 -85.93
CA GLU A 24 -77.12 133.01 -85.79
C GLU A 24 -76.03 131.96 -85.96
N ALA A 25 -75.16 132.09 -86.97
CA ALA A 25 -74.05 131.16 -87.19
C ALA A 25 -73.02 131.18 -86.04
N ALA A 26 -72.74 132.36 -85.47
CA ALA A 26 -71.88 132.48 -84.29
C ALA A 26 -72.51 131.88 -83.03
N ARG A 27 -73.84 131.94 -82.91
CA ARG A 27 -74.59 131.34 -81.80
C ARG A 27 -74.58 129.81 -81.88
N MET A 28 -74.88 129.25 -83.05
CA MET A 28 -74.81 127.80 -83.27
C MET A 28 -73.42 127.22 -83.05
N ARG A 29 -72.34 127.91 -83.47
CA ARG A 29 -70.97 127.44 -83.20
C ARG A 29 -70.62 127.37 -81.71
N ARG A 30 -71.13 128.31 -80.90
CA ARG A 30 -70.92 128.28 -79.45
C ARG A 30 -71.71 127.15 -78.80
N GLU A 31 -72.97 126.98 -79.18
CA GLU A 31 -73.83 125.91 -78.67
C GLU A 31 -73.22 124.53 -78.96
N LEU A 32 -72.81 124.26 -80.21
CA LEU A 32 -72.16 122.98 -80.57
C LEU A 32 -70.83 122.74 -79.84
N SER A 33 -70.04 123.79 -79.61
CA SER A 33 -68.78 123.67 -78.86
C SER A 33 -69.03 123.38 -77.37
N GLU A 34 -70.06 123.98 -76.77
CA GLU A 34 -70.43 123.72 -75.38
C GLU A 34 -71.03 122.33 -75.22
N GLU A 35 -71.86 121.90 -76.16
CA GLU A 35 -72.49 120.57 -76.14
C GLU A 35 -71.44 119.45 -76.26
N ASN A 36 -70.45 119.59 -77.16
CA ASN A 36 -69.35 118.62 -77.26
C ASN A 36 -68.46 118.60 -76.03
N ARG A 37 -68.21 119.76 -75.41
CA ARG A 37 -67.41 119.85 -74.19
C ARG A 37 -68.11 119.23 -72.99
N GLN A 38 -69.45 119.35 -72.92
CA GLN A 38 -70.26 118.67 -71.91
C GLN A 38 -70.23 117.16 -72.09
N LYS A 39 -70.47 116.64 -73.30
CA LYS A 39 -70.48 115.20 -73.57
C LYS A 39 -69.14 114.52 -73.26
N LEU A 40 -68.01 115.15 -73.61
CA LEU A 40 -66.67 114.64 -73.26
C LEU A 40 -66.41 114.64 -71.75
N SER A 41 -66.82 115.70 -71.04
CA SER A 41 -66.70 115.78 -69.58
C SER A 41 -67.55 114.72 -68.88
N GLU A 42 -68.72 114.38 -69.42
CA GLU A 42 -69.59 113.33 -68.87
C GLU A 42 -68.96 111.95 -69.07
N TYR A 43 -68.43 111.67 -70.27
CA TYR A 43 -67.78 110.40 -70.57
C TYR A 43 -66.52 110.15 -69.72
N GLU A 44 -65.69 111.18 -69.53
CA GLU A 44 -64.52 111.08 -68.63
C GLU A 44 -64.91 110.85 -67.17
N LYS A 45 -66.00 111.49 -66.70
CA LYS A 45 -66.52 111.26 -65.35
C LYS A 45 -67.02 109.83 -65.18
N GLN A 46 -67.72 109.29 -66.18
CA GLN A 46 -68.27 107.94 -66.13
C GLN A 46 -67.16 106.88 -66.12
N MET A 47 -66.19 106.98 -67.03
CA MET A 47 -65.03 106.09 -67.07
C MET A 47 -64.18 106.14 -65.78
N ARG A 48 -63.96 107.33 -65.21
CA ARG A 48 -63.29 107.46 -63.90
C ARG A 48 -64.10 106.86 -62.77
N GLY A 49 -65.43 106.88 -62.85
CA GLY A 49 -66.32 106.23 -61.90
C GLY A 49 -66.19 104.71 -61.95
N GLU A 50 -66.25 104.13 -63.15
CA GLU A 50 -66.17 102.69 -63.38
C GLU A 50 -64.80 102.11 -63.02
N LEU A 51 -63.69 102.75 -63.42
CA LEU A 51 -62.34 102.34 -63.03
C LEU A 51 -62.15 102.34 -61.51
N LYS A 52 -62.62 103.39 -60.82
CA LYS A 52 -62.54 103.44 -59.34
C LYS A 52 -63.43 102.39 -58.66
N ALA A 53 -64.55 102.02 -59.27
CA ALA A 53 -65.41 100.96 -58.76
C ALA A 53 -64.73 99.59 -58.90
N HIS A 54 -64.17 99.31 -60.09
CA HIS A 54 -63.44 98.08 -60.39
C HIS A 54 -62.17 97.91 -59.54
N ASP A 55 -61.38 98.97 -59.35
CA ASP A 55 -60.19 98.95 -58.48
C ASP A 55 -60.56 98.66 -57.02
N ARG A 56 -61.66 99.22 -56.53
CA ARG A 56 -62.16 98.94 -55.17
C ARG A 56 -62.66 97.51 -55.03
N GLU A 57 -63.27 96.96 -56.07
CA GLU A 57 -63.80 95.60 -56.05
C GLU A 57 -62.67 94.57 -56.10
N THR A 58 -61.70 94.74 -57.00
CA THR A 58 -60.50 93.91 -57.06
C THR A 58 -59.68 94.00 -55.78
N GLN A 59 -59.47 95.20 -55.21
CA GLN A 59 -58.77 95.35 -53.94
C GLN A 59 -59.49 94.63 -52.79
N LYS A 60 -60.82 94.69 -52.74
CA LYS A 60 -61.63 93.93 -51.76
C LYS A 60 -61.50 92.42 -51.96
N GLU A 61 -61.46 91.93 -53.20
CA GLU A 61 -61.27 90.50 -53.46
C GLU A 61 -59.86 90.01 -53.09
N TYR A 62 -58.81 90.79 -53.40
CA TYR A 62 -57.45 90.48 -52.98
C TYR A 62 -57.33 90.46 -51.45
N GLU A 63 -57.87 91.48 -50.76
CA GLU A 63 -57.89 91.48 -49.30
C GLU A 63 -58.67 90.30 -48.72
N ARG A 64 -59.80 89.95 -49.33
CA ARG A 64 -60.60 88.78 -48.91
C ARG A 64 -59.79 87.50 -49.06
N ARG A 65 -59.18 87.25 -50.23
CA ARG A 65 -58.34 86.07 -50.48
C ARG A 65 -57.11 86.05 -49.58
N LEU A 66 -56.49 87.19 -49.32
CA LEU A 66 -55.33 87.29 -48.42
C LEU A 66 -55.73 86.93 -46.98
N ARG A 67 -56.89 87.41 -46.50
CA ARG A 67 -57.41 87.04 -45.18
C ARG A 67 -57.78 85.57 -45.10
N GLU A 68 -58.38 85.00 -46.15
CA GLU A 68 -58.70 83.57 -46.23
C GLU A 68 -57.42 82.72 -46.21
N TYR A 69 -56.40 83.11 -46.98
CA TYR A 69 -55.09 82.44 -46.98
C TYR A 69 -54.40 82.56 -45.62
N GLN A 70 -54.34 83.76 -45.03
CA GLN A 70 -53.78 83.97 -43.69
C GLN A 70 -54.49 83.14 -42.62
N ARG A 71 -55.82 83.01 -42.69
CA ARG A 71 -56.58 82.13 -41.79
C ARG A 71 -56.25 80.66 -42.01
N SER A 72 -56.16 80.22 -43.26
CA SER A 72 -55.81 78.83 -43.59
C SER A 72 -54.41 78.46 -43.08
N VAL A 73 -53.41 79.31 -43.34
CA VAL A 73 -52.02 79.11 -42.89
C VAL A 73 -51.92 79.15 -41.37
N ARG A 74 -52.59 80.09 -40.70
CA ARG A 74 -52.62 80.12 -39.22
C ARG A 74 -53.25 78.85 -38.64
N LYS A 75 -54.32 78.35 -39.26
CA LYS A 75 -55.00 77.13 -38.81
C LYS A 75 -54.09 75.90 -39.00
N GLU A 76 -53.49 75.73 -40.18
CA GLU A 76 -52.54 74.65 -40.43
C GLU A 76 -51.31 74.72 -39.52
N MET A 77 -50.81 75.92 -39.24
CA MET A 77 -49.66 76.13 -38.37
C MET A 77 -50.02 75.84 -36.91
N GLN A 78 -51.20 76.27 -36.44
CA GLN A 78 -51.71 75.87 -35.13
C GLN A 78 -51.88 74.36 -35.03
N ASP A 79 -52.50 73.71 -36.03
CA ASP A 79 -52.69 72.26 -36.03
C ASP A 79 -51.35 71.51 -36.03
N LYS A 80 -50.34 71.99 -36.78
CA LYS A 80 -48.99 71.42 -36.76
C LYS A 80 -48.27 71.61 -35.43
N ILE A 81 -48.36 72.79 -34.83
CA ILE A 81 -47.78 73.07 -33.51
C ILE A 81 -48.43 72.16 -32.47
N LEU A 82 -49.75 72.05 -32.47
CA LEU A 82 -50.48 71.22 -31.51
C LEU A 82 -50.15 69.73 -31.68
N LYS A 83 -49.97 69.26 -32.93
CA LYS A 83 -49.51 67.90 -33.22
C LYS A 83 -48.07 67.67 -32.75
N MET A 84 -47.16 68.61 -33.00
CA MET A 84 -45.78 68.54 -32.52
C MET A 84 -45.71 68.53 -31.00
N ASP A 85 -46.50 69.36 -30.31
CA ASP A 85 -46.55 69.38 -28.85
C ASP A 85 -47.08 68.06 -28.28
N LEU A 86 -48.11 67.48 -28.91
CA LEU A 86 -48.64 66.16 -28.56
C LEU A 86 -47.59 65.05 -28.76
N ASP A 87 -46.89 65.06 -29.89
CA ASP A 87 -45.86 64.07 -30.19
C ASP A 87 -44.64 64.26 -29.25
N TYR A 88 -44.26 65.49 -28.93
CA TYR A 88 -43.21 65.80 -27.95
C TYR A 88 -43.59 65.32 -26.55
N GLN A 89 -44.81 65.61 -26.08
CA GLN A 89 -45.30 65.12 -24.79
C GLN A 89 -45.35 63.60 -24.73
N ARG A 90 -45.80 62.94 -25.80
CA ARG A 90 -45.79 61.46 -25.91
C ARG A 90 -44.37 60.92 -25.86
N LEU A 91 -43.44 61.54 -26.59
CA LEU A 91 -42.04 61.14 -26.59
C LEU A 91 -41.47 61.28 -25.18
N LEU A 92 -41.65 62.45 -24.53
CA LEU A 92 -41.13 62.74 -23.20
C LEU A 92 -41.70 61.79 -22.14
N MET A 93 -42.99 61.47 -22.20
CA MET A 93 -43.61 60.43 -21.38
C MET A 93 -43.00 59.05 -21.64
N SER A 94 -42.74 58.70 -22.89
CA SER A 94 -42.09 57.43 -23.25
C SER A 94 -40.63 57.38 -22.78
N THR A 95 -39.87 58.47 -22.89
CA THR A 95 -38.48 58.54 -22.45
C THR A 95 -38.41 58.40 -20.93
N ASN A 96 -39.24 59.16 -20.21
CA ASN A 96 -39.33 59.07 -18.75
C ASN A 96 -39.74 57.68 -18.28
N ARG A 97 -40.66 57.02 -19.00
CA ARG A 97 -41.05 55.64 -18.71
C ARG A 97 -39.88 54.67 -18.91
N LYS A 98 -39.16 54.78 -20.03
CA LYS A 98 -38.00 53.93 -20.32
C LYS A 98 -36.84 54.20 -19.35
N GLU A 99 -36.64 55.45 -18.93
CA GLU A 99 -35.62 55.80 -17.94
C GLU A 99 -35.94 55.19 -16.58
N LYS A 100 -37.21 55.22 -16.15
CA LYS A 100 -37.65 54.50 -14.94
C LYS A 100 -37.47 53.00 -15.07
N GLU A 101 -37.90 52.40 -16.18
CA GLU A 101 -37.69 50.96 -16.44
C GLU A 101 -36.20 50.61 -16.43
N TRP A 102 -35.33 51.48 -16.97
CA TRP A 102 -33.88 51.29 -16.95
C TRP A 102 -33.29 51.40 -15.54
N GLN A 103 -33.72 52.38 -14.74
CA GLN A 103 -33.31 52.52 -13.34
C GLN A 103 -33.74 51.31 -12.51
N GLU A 104 -34.98 50.85 -12.67
CA GLU A 104 -35.50 49.64 -12.01
C GLU A 104 -34.69 48.39 -12.41
N LYS A 105 -34.37 48.23 -13.70
CA LYS A 105 -33.55 47.11 -14.19
C LYS A 105 -32.11 47.17 -13.69
N THR A 106 -31.54 48.36 -13.58
CA THR A 106 -30.18 48.55 -13.04
C THR A 106 -30.14 48.20 -11.57
N GLY A 107 -31.12 48.65 -10.78
CA GLY A 107 -31.24 48.27 -9.37
C GLY A 107 -31.45 46.76 -9.16
N GLN A 108 -32.22 46.11 -10.04
CA GLN A 108 -32.35 44.64 -10.03
C GLN A 108 -31.03 43.92 -10.32
N LEU A 109 -30.25 44.40 -11.29
CA LEU A 109 -28.94 43.82 -11.62
C LEU A 109 -27.92 44.03 -10.50
N GLU A 110 -27.88 45.21 -9.89
CA GLU A 110 -26.99 45.50 -8.75
C GLU A 110 -27.33 44.61 -7.56
N ALA A 111 -28.61 44.43 -7.23
CA ALA A 111 -29.06 43.52 -6.19
C ALA A 111 -28.64 42.07 -6.48
N LEU A 112 -28.80 41.60 -7.73
CA LEU A 112 -28.41 40.25 -8.13
C LEU A 112 -26.89 40.04 -8.11
N ILE A 113 -26.10 41.05 -8.47
CA ILE A 113 -24.64 41.01 -8.38
C ILE A 113 -24.21 40.92 -6.91
N GLU A 114 -24.85 41.68 -6.02
CA GLU A 114 -24.52 41.64 -4.60
C GLU A 114 -24.92 40.30 -3.97
N GLU A 115 -26.07 39.74 -4.35
CA GLU A 115 -26.49 38.38 -3.95
C GLU A 115 -25.48 37.33 -4.43
N LEU A 116 -25.05 37.37 -5.69
CA LEU A 116 -24.03 36.45 -6.22
C LEU A 116 -22.67 36.60 -5.53
N LYS A 117 -22.28 37.82 -5.12
CA LYS A 117 -21.07 38.03 -4.33
C LYS A 117 -21.20 37.44 -2.93
N GLN A 118 -22.33 37.64 -2.27
CA GLN A 118 -22.59 37.06 -0.95
C GLN A 118 -22.57 35.52 -1.04
N ASP A 119 -23.25 34.94 -2.02
CA ASP A 119 -23.26 33.49 -2.26
C ASP A 119 -21.85 32.92 -2.55
N THR A 120 -21.05 33.61 -3.36
CA THR A 120 -19.68 33.16 -3.66
C THR A 120 -18.76 33.27 -2.45
N THR A 121 -18.86 34.35 -1.66
CA THR A 121 -18.09 34.48 -0.40
C THR A 121 -18.53 33.46 0.65
N GLY A 122 -19.83 33.20 0.76
CA GLY A 122 -20.39 32.16 1.63
C GLY A 122 -19.87 30.78 1.25
N ARG A 123 -19.96 30.40 -0.03
CA ARG A 123 -19.40 29.12 -0.53
C ARG A 123 -17.90 29.00 -0.33
N GLN A 124 -17.13 30.09 -0.51
CA GLN A 124 -15.69 30.06 -0.25
C GLN A 124 -15.37 29.83 1.23
N GLN A 125 -16.14 30.44 2.14
CA GLN A 125 -15.97 30.22 3.59
C GLN A 125 -16.37 28.80 4.00
N GLU A 126 -17.48 28.27 3.44
CA GLU A 126 -17.89 26.89 3.63
C GLU A 126 -16.82 25.92 3.14
N ASN A 127 -16.35 26.08 1.90
CA ASN A 127 -15.31 25.24 1.31
C ASN A 127 -13.97 25.34 2.06
N ASP A 128 -13.58 26.51 2.58
CA ASP A 128 -12.39 26.66 3.43
C ASP A 128 -12.53 25.86 4.74
N SER A 129 -13.71 25.96 5.37
CA SER A 129 -13.99 25.21 6.60
C SER A 129 -14.00 23.69 6.38
N GLU A 130 -14.58 23.22 5.27
CA GLU A 130 -14.58 21.82 4.89
C GLU A 130 -13.17 21.31 4.52
N ALA A 131 -12.41 22.09 3.74
CA ALA A 131 -11.04 21.76 3.38
C ALA A 131 -10.17 21.58 4.63
N LYS A 132 -10.25 22.50 5.60
CA LYS A 132 -9.54 22.39 6.89
C LYS A 132 -9.95 21.15 7.68
N LYS A 133 -11.25 20.81 7.69
CA LYS A 133 -11.76 19.63 8.39
C LYS A 133 -11.19 18.34 7.78
N TYR A 134 -11.27 18.18 6.45
CA TYR A 134 -10.75 16.99 5.78
C TYR A 134 -9.23 16.88 5.87
N MET A 135 -8.51 18.01 5.83
CA MET A 135 -7.07 18.01 6.09
C MET A 135 -6.74 17.56 7.51
N ALA A 136 -7.44 18.09 8.52
CA ALA A 136 -7.23 17.68 9.90
C ALA A 136 -7.49 16.17 10.09
N GLN A 137 -8.50 15.63 9.41
CA GLN A 137 -8.75 14.19 9.37
C GLN A 137 -7.61 13.41 8.70
N ALA A 138 -7.11 13.88 7.56
CA ALA A 138 -5.98 13.25 6.87
C ALA A 138 -4.71 13.25 7.74
N PHE A 139 -4.43 14.36 8.42
CA PHE A 139 -3.30 14.45 9.37
C PHE A 139 -3.46 13.51 10.57
N SER A 140 -4.66 13.42 11.15
CA SER A 140 -4.92 12.49 12.26
C SER A 140 -4.69 11.05 11.83
N GLN A 141 -5.25 10.65 10.68
CA GLN A 141 -5.08 9.30 10.14
C GLN A 141 -3.64 9.02 9.74
N PHE A 142 -2.91 10.02 9.23
CA PHE A 142 -1.49 9.88 8.91
C PHE A 142 -0.69 9.52 10.17
N HIS A 143 -0.87 10.26 11.27
CA HIS A 143 -0.19 9.95 12.52
C HIS A 143 -0.59 8.59 13.11
N GLU A 144 -1.87 8.21 13.01
CA GLU A 144 -2.32 6.86 13.43
C GLU A 144 -1.61 5.74 12.65
N VAL A 145 -1.35 5.93 11.35
CA VAL A 145 -0.64 4.95 10.52
C VAL A 145 0.88 5.02 10.74
N GLU A 146 1.43 6.20 10.98
CA GLU A 146 2.85 6.43 11.31
C GLU A 146 3.26 5.70 12.60
N GLU A 147 2.35 5.63 13.58
CA GLU A 147 2.56 4.87 14.81
C GLU A 147 2.65 3.35 14.59
N LYS A 148 2.09 2.83 13.50
CA LYS A 148 2.17 1.40 13.13
C LYS A 148 3.50 1.08 12.41
N PRO A 149 3.93 -0.19 12.37
CA PRO A 149 5.15 -0.62 11.67
C PRO A 149 4.97 -0.65 10.13
N HIS A 150 4.61 0.48 9.54
CA HIS A 150 4.29 0.62 8.12
C HIS A 150 5.48 0.33 7.21
N GLU A 151 6.70 0.74 7.56
CA GLU A 151 7.89 0.48 6.73
C GLU A 151 8.23 -1.01 6.59
N LYS A 152 7.87 -1.84 7.57
CA LYS A 152 8.13 -3.30 7.51
C LYS A 152 7.21 -4.00 6.53
N PHE A 153 5.93 -3.61 6.49
CA PHE A 153 4.90 -4.29 5.70
C PHE A 153 4.61 -3.62 4.35
N CYS A 154 4.81 -2.31 4.26
CA CYS A 154 4.47 -1.47 3.12
C CYS A 154 5.52 -0.36 2.93
N PRO A 155 6.76 -0.72 2.54
CA PRO A 155 7.88 0.21 2.50
C PRO A 155 7.60 1.39 1.55
N GLY A 156 7.91 2.60 1.99
CA GLY A 156 7.81 3.84 1.19
C GLY A 156 6.40 4.29 0.80
N ARG A 157 5.34 3.56 1.18
CA ARG A 157 3.95 3.95 0.85
C ARG A 157 3.48 5.15 1.66
N LEU A 158 3.89 5.29 2.93
CA LEU A 158 3.48 6.41 3.77
C LEU A 158 4.00 7.76 3.25
N ALA A 159 5.24 7.79 2.71
CA ALA A 159 5.83 8.99 2.12
C ALA A 159 5.00 9.57 0.97
N SER A 160 4.39 8.71 0.14
CA SER A 160 3.50 9.18 -0.94
C SER A 160 2.24 9.89 -0.42
N PHE A 161 1.76 9.52 0.77
CA PHE A 161 0.63 10.19 1.42
C PHE A 161 1.05 11.49 2.12
N GLU A 162 2.27 11.56 2.63
CA GLU A 162 2.86 12.81 3.14
C GLU A 162 2.91 13.88 2.04
N GLU A 163 3.43 13.52 0.86
CA GLU A 163 3.47 14.41 -0.31
C GLU A 163 2.06 14.85 -0.75
N ALA A 164 1.08 13.93 -0.73
CA ALA A 164 -0.31 14.24 -1.08
C ALA A 164 -0.96 15.21 -0.08
N ILE A 165 -0.66 15.05 1.22
CA ILE A 165 -1.15 15.95 2.27
C ILE A 165 -0.52 17.34 2.12
N ASP A 166 0.77 17.43 1.83
CA ASP A 166 1.46 18.70 1.56
C ASP A 166 0.92 19.39 0.31
N GLN A 167 0.63 18.62 -0.74
CA GLN A 167 -0.03 19.13 -1.94
C GLN A 167 -1.42 19.70 -1.62
N ALA A 168 -2.21 18.99 -0.79
CA ALA A 168 -3.51 19.47 -0.35
C ALA A 168 -3.37 20.80 0.41
N GLN A 169 -2.42 20.91 1.34
CA GLN A 169 -2.15 22.15 2.07
C GLN A 169 -1.81 23.31 1.11
N SER A 170 -0.95 23.06 0.12
CA SER A 170 -0.60 24.07 -0.89
C SER A 170 -1.83 24.54 -1.68
N LEU A 171 -2.72 23.62 -2.07
CA LEU A 171 -3.95 23.95 -2.79
C LEU A 171 -4.92 24.79 -1.95
N CYS A 172 -5.05 24.50 -0.66
CA CYS A 172 -5.87 25.29 0.26
C CYS A 172 -5.29 26.70 0.49
N ARG A 173 -3.97 26.83 0.63
CA ARG A 173 -3.31 28.15 0.68
C ARG A 173 -3.49 28.94 -0.63
N GLY A 174 -3.60 28.25 -1.76
CA GLY A 174 -3.89 28.84 -3.07
C GLY A 174 -5.35 29.20 -3.32
N GLY A 175 -6.27 28.92 -2.38
CA GLY A 175 -7.71 29.18 -2.53
C GLY A 175 -8.45 28.17 -3.42
N LEU A 176 -7.80 27.05 -3.79
CA LEU A 176 -8.39 25.97 -4.59
C LEU A 176 -8.99 24.90 -3.67
N TYR A 177 -9.98 25.29 -2.87
CA TYR A 177 -10.53 24.46 -1.80
C TYR A 177 -11.14 23.14 -2.30
N GLU A 178 -11.85 23.13 -3.43
CA GLU A 178 -12.45 21.90 -3.99
C GLU A 178 -11.40 20.86 -4.37
N ALA A 179 -10.29 21.31 -4.97
CA ALA A 179 -9.16 20.43 -5.29
C ALA A 179 -8.47 19.94 -4.00
N ALA A 180 -8.31 20.82 -3.01
CA ALA A 180 -7.73 20.46 -1.72
C ALA A 180 -8.59 19.42 -0.97
N ILE A 181 -9.92 19.55 -1.01
CA ILE A 181 -10.87 18.59 -0.44
C ILE A 181 -10.73 17.24 -1.16
N ALA A 182 -10.69 17.22 -2.49
CA ALA A 182 -10.56 15.98 -3.26
C ALA A 182 -9.26 15.22 -2.94
N VAL A 183 -8.12 15.94 -2.86
CA VAL A 183 -6.83 15.34 -2.49
C VAL A 183 -6.86 14.84 -1.04
N ALA A 184 -7.40 15.62 -0.09
CA ALA A 184 -7.51 15.21 1.31
C ALA A 184 -8.39 13.97 1.48
N ILE A 185 -9.55 13.90 0.81
CA ILE A 185 -10.43 12.72 0.84
C ILE A 185 -9.72 11.49 0.25
N SER A 186 -9.00 11.67 -0.86
CA SER A 186 -8.22 10.59 -1.47
C SER A 186 -7.11 10.11 -0.54
N ALA A 187 -6.40 11.02 0.13
CA ALA A 187 -5.38 10.69 1.11
C ALA A 187 -5.99 9.95 2.32
N CYS A 188 -7.11 10.43 2.88
CA CYS A 188 -7.83 9.74 3.97
C CYS A 188 -8.24 8.32 3.57
N SER A 189 -8.87 8.16 2.39
CA SER A 189 -9.28 6.84 1.92
C SER A 189 -8.09 5.92 1.67
N GLY A 190 -6.97 6.45 1.18
CA GLY A 190 -5.75 5.69 0.94
C GLY A 190 -5.06 5.28 2.24
N LEU A 191 -4.93 6.20 3.20
CA LEU A 191 -4.42 5.94 4.56
C LEU A 191 -5.28 4.93 5.31
N GLY A 192 -6.61 5.01 5.16
CA GLY A 192 -7.52 4.01 5.73
C GLY A 192 -7.27 2.60 5.18
N ARG A 193 -7.07 2.47 3.86
CA ARG A 193 -6.71 1.18 3.24
C ARG A 193 -5.34 0.69 3.69
N LEU A 194 -4.34 1.56 3.69
CA LEU A 194 -3.00 1.24 4.17
C LEU A 194 -3.03 0.79 5.63
N GLY A 195 -3.85 1.44 6.46
CA GLY A 195 -4.05 1.05 7.85
C GLY A 195 -4.61 -0.35 8.02
N VAL A 196 -5.57 -0.75 7.15
CA VAL A 196 -6.12 -2.12 7.12
C VAL A 196 -5.08 -3.12 6.62
N ASP A 197 -4.37 -2.82 5.53
CA ASP A 197 -3.33 -3.70 4.98
C ASP A 197 -2.22 -3.98 6.03
N ILE A 198 -1.83 -2.95 6.79
CA ILE A 198 -0.87 -3.07 7.90
C ILE A 198 -1.45 -3.91 9.04
N GLU A 199 -2.72 -3.73 9.40
CA GLU A 199 -3.36 -4.51 10.46
C GLU A 199 -3.48 -5.99 10.08
N GLU A 200 -3.84 -6.31 8.84
CA GLU A 200 -3.88 -7.68 8.34
C GLU A 200 -2.48 -8.32 8.39
N SER A 201 -1.48 -7.64 7.84
CA SER A 201 -0.09 -8.12 7.85
C SER A 201 0.47 -8.26 9.27
N PHE A 202 0.14 -7.33 10.16
CA PHE A 202 0.50 -7.38 11.57
C PHE A 202 -0.19 -8.54 12.29
N GLY A 203 -1.47 -8.79 11.98
CA GLY A 203 -2.21 -9.93 12.51
C GLY A 203 -1.63 -11.27 12.06
N GLU A 204 -1.29 -11.40 10.78
CA GLU A 204 -0.60 -12.59 10.25
C GLU A 204 0.76 -12.80 10.91
N TRP A 205 1.57 -11.74 11.02
CA TRP A 205 2.86 -11.81 11.69
C TRP A 205 2.72 -12.22 13.16
N THR A 206 1.76 -11.64 13.88
CA THR A 206 1.52 -11.94 15.30
C THR A 206 1.09 -13.39 15.48
N GLY A 207 0.19 -13.90 14.62
CA GLY A 207 -0.22 -15.30 14.64
C GLY A 207 0.94 -16.27 14.40
N GLN A 208 1.83 -15.95 13.44
CA GLN A 208 3.03 -16.75 13.19
C GLN A 208 4.04 -16.64 14.34
N PHE A 209 4.18 -15.47 14.95
CA PHE A 209 5.06 -15.28 16.11
C PHE A 209 4.57 -16.05 17.34
N GLU A 210 3.25 -16.10 17.58
CA GLU A 210 2.67 -16.94 18.63
C GLU A 210 2.86 -18.43 18.37
N LEU A 211 2.72 -18.87 17.11
CA LEU A 211 3.04 -20.24 16.71
C LEU A 211 4.52 -20.56 16.95
N PHE A 212 5.42 -19.70 16.50
CA PHE A 212 6.86 -19.82 16.71
C PHE A 212 7.22 -19.93 18.20
N ARG A 213 6.63 -19.06 19.02
CA ARG A 213 6.80 -19.07 20.47
C ARG A 213 6.28 -20.36 21.11
N SER A 214 5.04 -20.75 20.81
CA SER A 214 4.44 -21.94 21.39
C SER A 214 5.21 -23.22 21.06
N ARG A 215 5.77 -23.31 19.84
CA ARG A 215 6.63 -24.43 19.43
C ARG A 215 7.98 -24.43 20.14
N THR A 216 8.61 -23.28 20.27
CA THR A 216 9.87 -23.13 21.02
C THR A 216 9.66 -23.58 22.48
N GLU A 217 8.60 -23.08 23.14
CA GLU A 217 8.24 -23.46 24.51
C GLU A 217 7.91 -24.95 24.64
N PHE A 218 7.19 -25.53 23.66
CA PHE A 218 6.84 -26.94 23.64
C PHE A 218 8.08 -27.83 23.53
N LEU A 219 8.96 -27.55 22.57
CA LEU A 219 10.17 -28.35 22.34
C LEU A 219 11.14 -28.22 23.51
N GLN A 220 11.29 -27.01 24.08
CA GLN A 220 12.11 -26.78 25.28
C GLN A 220 11.59 -27.58 26.47
N LYS A 221 10.28 -27.56 26.72
CA LYS A 221 9.67 -28.37 27.78
C LYS A 221 9.88 -29.86 27.54
N ARG A 222 9.73 -30.34 26.30
CA ARG A 222 9.95 -31.75 25.95
C ARG A 222 11.39 -32.16 26.25
N LEU A 223 12.39 -31.34 25.89
CA LEU A 223 13.79 -31.61 26.23
C LEU A 223 14.04 -31.62 27.75
N ASP A 224 13.45 -30.70 28.50
CA ASP A 224 13.59 -30.64 29.96
C ASP A 224 12.91 -31.84 30.67
N ASP A 225 11.73 -32.25 30.20
CA ASP A 225 11.03 -33.44 30.70
C ASP A 225 11.86 -34.71 30.43
N GLU A 226 12.50 -34.80 29.25
CA GLU A 226 13.39 -35.91 28.88
C GLU A 226 14.68 -35.95 29.71
N LEU A 227 15.27 -34.80 30.05
CA LEU A 227 16.39 -34.75 31.00
C LEU A 227 16.00 -35.31 32.37
N ALA A 228 14.82 -34.96 32.88
CA ALA A 228 14.33 -35.48 34.16
C ALA A 228 14.02 -36.99 34.06
N GLY A 229 13.50 -37.45 32.92
CA GLY A 229 13.32 -38.85 32.59
C GLY A 229 14.63 -39.63 32.62
N TRP A 230 15.67 -39.13 31.95
CA TRP A 230 17.01 -39.70 31.95
C TRP A 230 17.59 -39.87 33.35
N ILE A 231 17.51 -38.83 34.18
CA ILE A 231 18.07 -38.85 35.53
C ILE A 231 17.33 -39.87 36.39
N THR A 232 16.00 -39.94 36.26
CA THR A 232 15.19 -40.96 36.93
C THR A 232 15.55 -42.37 36.48
N TYR A 233 15.81 -42.53 35.18
CA TYR A 233 16.16 -43.81 34.58
C TYR A 233 17.55 -44.31 35.02
N VAL A 234 18.56 -43.43 35.08
CA VAL A 234 19.94 -43.80 35.42
C VAL A 234 20.17 -43.92 36.94
N GLN A 235 19.56 -43.05 37.74
CA GLN A 235 19.82 -42.99 39.18
C GLN A 235 18.75 -43.67 40.05
N GLU A 236 17.70 -44.25 39.45
CA GLU A 236 16.56 -44.88 40.16
C GLU A 236 15.83 -43.95 41.15
N PHE A 237 16.04 -42.63 41.10
CA PHE A 237 15.39 -41.62 41.94
C PHE A 237 14.41 -40.78 41.13
N ILE A 238 13.16 -40.61 41.60
CA ILE A 238 12.19 -39.70 40.98
C ILE A 238 12.54 -38.26 41.36
N LEU A 239 13.15 -37.51 40.44
CA LEU A 239 13.46 -36.08 40.60
C LEU A 239 12.64 -35.24 39.60
N ARG A 240 12.10 -34.11 40.04
CA ARG A 240 11.52 -33.10 39.13
C ARG A 240 12.63 -32.25 38.49
N PRO A 241 12.43 -31.69 37.27
CA PRO A 241 13.44 -30.85 36.61
C PRO A 241 13.97 -29.70 37.49
N GLU A 242 13.10 -29.12 38.32
CA GLU A 242 13.40 -27.99 39.22
C GLU A 242 14.27 -28.38 40.44
N GLN A 243 14.41 -29.68 40.71
CA GLN A 243 15.15 -30.22 41.85
C GLN A 243 16.56 -30.72 41.49
N LEU A 244 16.94 -30.60 40.21
CA LEU A 244 18.24 -31.00 39.71
C LEU A 244 19.30 -30.01 40.19
N SER A 245 20.36 -30.51 40.83
CA SER A 245 21.54 -29.70 41.09
C SER A 245 22.17 -29.27 39.75
N GLY A 246 22.81 -28.10 39.72
CA GLY A 246 23.42 -27.57 38.49
C GLY A 246 24.43 -28.52 37.86
N GLU A 247 25.20 -29.25 38.67
CA GLU A 247 26.15 -30.26 38.19
C GLU A 247 25.45 -31.50 37.62
N MET A 248 24.40 -32.01 38.28
CA MET A 248 23.61 -33.14 37.78
C MET A 248 22.92 -32.84 36.45
N ARG A 249 22.44 -31.60 36.28
CA ARG A 249 21.81 -31.18 35.02
C ARG A 249 22.83 -31.15 33.88
N ILE A 250 24.01 -30.57 34.11
CA ILE A 250 25.08 -30.52 33.11
C ILE A 250 25.54 -31.93 32.71
N ASP A 251 25.67 -32.83 33.68
CA ASP A 251 26.06 -34.22 33.42
C ASP A 251 24.97 -34.97 32.64
N ALA A 252 23.70 -34.81 33.01
CA ALA A 252 22.58 -35.40 32.28
C ALA A 252 22.49 -34.87 30.83
N GLU A 253 22.63 -33.57 30.63
CA GLU A 253 22.64 -32.95 29.29
C GLU A 253 23.74 -33.54 28.41
N ARG A 254 24.95 -33.73 28.96
CA ARG A 254 26.05 -34.34 28.22
C ARG A 254 25.78 -35.79 27.87
N ASN A 255 25.20 -36.55 28.80
CA ASN A 255 24.86 -37.95 28.55
C ASN A 255 23.74 -38.09 27.52
N VAL A 256 22.67 -37.30 27.60
CA VAL A 256 21.59 -37.31 26.60
C VAL A 256 22.12 -36.85 25.24
N ASP A 257 22.93 -35.79 25.19
CA ASP A 257 23.57 -35.35 23.94
C ASP A 257 24.47 -36.42 23.34
N TYR A 258 25.20 -37.12 24.19
CA TYR A 258 26.04 -38.24 23.79
C TYR A 258 25.21 -39.37 23.15
N TRP A 259 24.21 -39.90 23.85
CA TRP A 259 23.41 -41.03 23.37
C TRP A 259 22.49 -40.68 22.19
N THR A 260 22.18 -39.40 22.00
CA THR A 260 21.45 -38.91 20.82
C THR A 260 22.36 -38.59 19.63
N GLY A 261 23.69 -38.71 19.77
CA GLY A 261 24.65 -38.44 18.70
C GLY A 261 24.80 -36.95 18.36
N GLY A 262 24.63 -36.07 19.36
CA GLY A 262 24.73 -34.62 19.20
C GLY A 262 23.44 -33.91 18.78
N VAL A 263 22.32 -34.64 18.64
CA VAL A 263 21.03 -34.05 18.24
C VAL A 263 20.51 -33.12 19.33
N TYR A 264 20.55 -33.54 20.59
CA TYR A 264 20.09 -32.75 21.73
C TYR A 264 20.76 -31.36 21.78
N GLY A 265 22.09 -31.31 21.69
CA GLY A 265 22.88 -30.08 21.77
C GLY A 265 22.64 -29.14 20.60
N ARG A 266 22.42 -29.67 19.38
CA ARG A 266 22.05 -28.86 18.21
C ARG A 266 20.67 -28.22 18.40
N ILE A 267 19.68 -28.98 18.85
CA ILE A 267 18.33 -28.46 19.10
C ILE A 267 18.36 -27.44 20.23
N LYS A 268 19.12 -27.69 21.31
CA LYS A 268 19.29 -26.73 22.41
C LYS A 268 19.88 -25.40 21.94
N LYS A 269 20.93 -25.41 21.11
CA LYS A 269 21.51 -24.18 20.51
C LYS A 269 20.52 -23.43 19.61
N LEU A 270 19.70 -24.17 18.85
CA LEU A 270 18.63 -23.57 18.05
C LEU A 270 17.59 -22.90 18.96
N LEU A 271 17.13 -23.59 20.00
CA LEU A 271 16.18 -23.06 20.97
C LEU A 271 16.69 -21.82 21.68
N GLU A 272 17.96 -21.79 22.12
CA GLU A 272 18.59 -20.60 22.72
C GLU A 272 18.52 -19.39 21.78
N THR A 273 18.83 -19.59 20.49
CA THR A 273 18.74 -18.54 19.47
C THR A 273 17.30 -18.04 19.29
N CYS A 274 16.33 -18.97 19.24
CA CYS A 274 14.91 -18.64 19.14
C CYS A 274 14.41 -17.89 20.39
N GLU A 275 14.83 -18.31 21.58
CA GLU A 275 14.44 -17.71 22.86
C GLU A 275 14.97 -16.29 23.00
N GLU A 276 16.21 -16.03 22.58
CA GLU A 276 16.76 -14.68 22.51
C GLU A 276 15.92 -13.76 21.62
N GLU A 277 15.50 -14.23 20.44
CA GLU A 277 14.64 -13.42 19.55
C GLU A 277 13.26 -13.16 20.16
N ILE A 278 12.66 -14.17 20.80
CA ILE A 278 11.38 -14.03 21.51
C ILE A 278 11.52 -12.98 22.62
N GLN A 279 12.59 -13.04 23.42
CA GLN A 279 12.85 -12.09 24.49
C GLN A 279 13.11 -10.68 23.97
N ARG A 280 13.84 -10.53 22.85
CA ARG A 280 14.06 -9.22 22.20
C ARG A 280 12.74 -8.61 21.72
N ALA A 281 11.85 -9.40 21.14
CA ALA A 281 10.55 -8.95 20.67
C ALA A 281 9.62 -8.55 21.84
N GLN A 282 9.56 -9.37 22.89
CA GLN A 282 8.73 -9.10 24.08
C GLN A 282 9.25 -7.93 24.90
N GLY A 283 10.57 -7.85 25.15
CA GLY A 283 11.19 -6.80 25.97
C GLY A 283 11.10 -5.41 25.34
N ALA A 284 11.11 -5.31 24.01
CA ALA A 284 10.93 -4.03 23.30
C ALA A 284 9.46 -3.65 23.09
N GLY A 285 8.55 -4.62 23.13
CA GLY A 285 7.18 -4.52 22.64
C GLY A 285 7.09 -4.74 21.13
N ILE A 286 6.14 -5.59 20.68
CA ILE A 286 6.03 -6.09 19.30
C ILE A 286 6.03 -4.95 18.26
N THR A 287 5.21 -3.92 18.46
CA THR A 287 5.11 -2.76 17.55
C THR A 287 6.44 -2.02 17.41
N ARG A 288 7.19 -1.88 18.50
CA ARG A 288 8.49 -1.19 18.50
C ARG A 288 9.61 -2.07 17.96
N TYR A 289 9.52 -3.37 18.20
CA TYR A 289 10.43 -4.36 17.62
C TYR A 289 10.33 -4.35 16.09
N LEU A 290 9.12 -4.42 15.54
CA LEU A 290 8.90 -4.46 14.08
C LEU A 290 9.32 -3.17 13.33
N LYS A 291 9.44 -2.05 14.05
CA LYS A 291 10.01 -0.81 13.47
C LYS A 291 11.53 -0.83 13.34
N ARG A 292 12.22 -1.81 13.92
CA ARG A 292 13.69 -1.95 13.78
C ARG A 292 14.00 -2.69 12.48
N GLU A 293 15.10 -2.30 11.83
CA GLU A 293 15.58 -2.97 10.60
C GLU A 293 15.87 -4.45 10.84
N ASN A 294 16.47 -4.79 11.98
CA ASN A 294 16.85 -6.16 12.35
C ASN A 294 15.69 -7.01 12.93
N SER A 295 14.44 -6.62 12.69
CA SER A 295 13.28 -7.40 13.13
C SER A 295 13.03 -8.59 12.21
N LEU A 296 12.55 -9.71 12.76
CA LEU A 296 12.18 -10.87 11.96
C LEU A 296 11.05 -10.55 10.96
N SER A 297 11.26 -10.93 9.70
CA SER A 297 10.25 -10.91 8.67
C SER A 297 9.23 -12.06 8.84
N LEU A 298 8.10 -11.99 8.13
CA LEU A 298 7.12 -13.07 8.11
C LEU A 298 7.69 -14.36 7.51
N GLU A 299 8.58 -14.24 6.52
CA GLU A 299 9.23 -15.36 5.86
C GLU A 299 10.25 -16.03 6.79
N GLU A 300 11.09 -15.24 7.46
CA GLU A 300 12.05 -15.72 8.45
C GLU A 300 11.35 -16.42 9.62
N LEU A 301 10.19 -15.93 10.07
CA LEU A 301 9.38 -16.62 11.09
C LEU A 301 8.88 -17.98 10.61
N LYS A 302 8.45 -18.10 9.35
CA LYS A 302 8.01 -19.37 8.77
C LYS A 302 9.17 -20.35 8.63
N GLU A 303 10.33 -19.87 8.20
CA GLU A 303 11.55 -20.67 8.12
C GLU A 303 11.97 -21.17 9.51
N ASN A 304 11.94 -20.32 10.53
CA ASN A 304 12.22 -20.73 11.91
C ASN A 304 11.20 -21.75 12.42
N CYS A 305 9.90 -21.57 12.13
CA CYS A 305 8.88 -22.56 12.46
C CYS A 305 9.11 -23.91 11.79
N ALA A 306 9.57 -23.92 10.53
CA ALA A 306 9.91 -25.14 9.80
C ALA A 306 11.19 -25.80 10.36
N ALA A 307 12.20 -25.01 10.71
CA ALA A 307 13.41 -25.51 11.38
C ALA A 307 13.08 -26.15 12.74
N LEU A 308 12.10 -25.60 13.49
CA LEU A 308 11.61 -26.21 14.72
C LEU A 308 10.83 -27.52 14.48
N GLU A 309 10.07 -27.64 13.39
CA GLU A 309 9.42 -28.92 13.01
C GLU A 309 10.44 -29.99 12.64
N GLU A 310 11.46 -29.61 11.88
CA GLU A 310 12.55 -30.51 11.51
C GLU A 310 13.32 -30.96 12.75
N ALA A 311 13.63 -30.02 13.66
CA ALA A 311 14.23 -30.32 14.96
C ALA A 311 13.37 -31.27 15.82
N GLU A 312 12.05 -31.06 15.85
CA GLU A 312 11.12 -31.95 16.54
C GLU A 312 11.13 -33.37 15.94
N TYR A 313 11.15 -33.48 14.61
CA TYR A 313 11.25 -34.77 13.93
C TYR A 313 12.60 -35.46 14.19
N GLU A 314 13.71 -34.72 14.11
CA GLU A 314 15.04 -35.25 14.46
C GLU A 314 15.07 -35.75 15.91
N TRP A 315 14.48 -34.97 16.83
CA TRP A 315 14.34 -35.37 18.23
C TRP A 315 13.55 -36.67 18.38
N GLU A 316 12.41 -36.81 17.72
CA GLU A 316 11.60 -38.04 17.78
C GLU A 316 12.34 -39.29 17.31
N GLN A 317 13.20 -39.16 16.29
CA GLN A 317 14.02 -40.29 15.83
C GLN A 317 15.13 -40.62 16.84
N ALA A 318 15.75 -39.60 17.43
CA ALA A 318 16.80 -39.78 18.43
C ALA A 318 16.24 -40.35 19.75
N GLU A 319 15.10 -39.83 20.21
CA GLU A 319 14.39 -40.22 21.43
C GLU A 319 14.08 -41.72 21.45
N LYS A 320 13.63 -42.26 20.30
CA LYS A 320 13.33 -43.69 20.16
C LYS A 320 14.54 -44.59 20.37
N LYS A 321 15.77 -44.12 20.13
CA LYS A 321 16.97 -44.97 20.05
C LYS A 321 17.93 -44.77 21.22
N TYR A 322 18.05 -43.55 21.75
CA TYR A 322 19.12 -43.23 22.70
C TYR A 322 19.07 -44.06 24.00
N LEU A 323 17.87 -44.37 24.51
CA LEU A 323 17.72 -45.25 25.67
C LEU A 323 18.14 -46.69 25.37
N PHE A 324 17.88 -47.19 24.17
CA PHE A 324 18.33 -48.52 23.76
C PHE A 324 19.85 -48.56 23.57
N ARG A 325 20.46 -47.50 23.02
CA ARG A 325 21.92 -47.37 22.93
C ARG A 325 22.58 -47.44 24.30
N TYR A 326 22.05 -46.68 25.27
CA TYR A 326 22.53 -46.72 26.64
C TYR A 326 22.37 -48.10 27.28
N LYS A 327 21.18 -48.71 27.18
CA LYS A 327 20.92 -50.07 27.69
C LYS A 327 21.87 -51.09 27.10
N ALA A 328 22.03 -51.08 25.77
CA ALA A 328 22.94 -51.97 25.07
C ALA A 328 24.38 -51.73 25.55
N SER A 329 24.78 -50.49 25.83
CA SER A 329 26.10 -50.20 26.40
C SER A 329 26.31 -50.77 27.80
N CYS A 330 25.34 -50.61 28.71
CA CYS A 330 25.42 -51.22 30.04
C CYS A 330 25.49 -52.75 29.94
N GLU A 331 24.70 -53.35 29.04
CA GLU A 331 24.71 -54.79 28.80
C GLU A 331 26.07 -55.27 28.28
N ARG A 332 26.72 -54.55 27.35
CA ARG A 332 28.07 -54.91 26.86
C ARG A 332 29.11 -54.91 27.96
N VAL A 333 29.07 -53.92 28.85
CA VAL A 333 30.02 -53.86 29.98
C VAL A 333 29.82 -55.07 30.89
N ASN A 334 28.58 -55.36 31.27
CA ASN A 334 28.24 -56.53 32.08
C ASN A 334 28.64 -57.85 31.40
N TRP A 335 28.36 -57.98 30.11
CA TRP A 335 28.75 -59.15 29.31
C TRP A 335 30.27 -59.29 29.24
N GLY A 336 30.97 -58.18 29.07
CA GLY A 336 32.43 -58.17 29.02
C GLY A 336 33.06 -58.67 30.31
N GLU A 337 32.60 -58.19 31.46
CA GLU A 337 33.05 -58.66 32.78
C GLU A 337 32.76 -60.15 32.98
N LEU A 338 31.53 -60.60 32.69
CA LEU A 338 31.15 -62.01 32.79
C LEU A 338 31.98 -62.92 31.87
N MET A 339 32.30 -62.45 30.65
CA MET A 339 33.17 -63.16 29.72
C MET A 339 34.59 -63.27 30.25
N ILE A 340 35.16 -62.18 30.78
CA ILE A 340 36.51 -62.19 31.35
C ILE A 340 36.58 -63.20 32.49
N ASP A 341 35.70 -63.07 33.49
CA ASP A 341 35.65 -63.95 34.66
C ASP A 341 35.53 -65.43 34.25
N TYR A 342 34.60 -65.75 33.36
CA TYR A 342 34.38 -67.13 32.92
C TYR A 342 35.58 -67.69 32.13
N MET A 343 36.15 -66.91 31.22
CA MET A 343 37.25 -67.35 30.36
C MET A 343 38.55 -67.56 31.15
N GLU A 344 38.80 -66.72 32.16
CA GLU A 344 39.97 -66.88 33.05
C GLU A 344 39.77 -68.01 34.06
N ASP A 345 38.63 -68.04 34.77
CA ASP A 345 38.42 -68.97 35.88
C ASP A 345 38.09 -70.41 35.43
N GLU A 346 37.19 -70.56 34.44
CA GLU A 346 36.69 -71.89 34.02
C GLU A 346 37.54 -72.50 32.89
N LEU A 347 38.02 -71.68 31.95
CA LEU A 347 38.80 -72.15 30.80
C LEU A 347 40.31 -72.00 30.95
N ASN A 348 40.79 -71.33 32.00
CA ASN A 348 42.21 -71.03 32.23
C ASN A 348 42.87 -70.32 31.03
N LEU A 349 42.12 -69.43 30.36
CA LEU A 349 42.69 -68.52 29.36
C LEU A 349 43.34 -67.33 30.08
N THR A 350 44.33 -66.71 29.47
CA THR A 350 44.92 -65.46 29.96
C THR A 350 44.28 -64.29 29.22
N TRP A 351 43.63 -63.38 29.95
CA TRP A 351 43.14 -62.13 29.36
C TRP A 351 44.31 -61.17 29.08
N LEU A 352 44.35 -60.63 27.86
CA LEU A 352 45.33 -59.62 27.46
C LEU A 352 44.69 -58.23 27.58
N GLU A 353 44.72 -57.64 28.77
CA GLU A 353 44.17 -56.31 29.05
C GLU A 353 44.78 -55.23 28.12
N GLU A 354 46.09 -55.28 27.87
CA GLU A 354 46.80 -54.28 27.04
C GLU A 354 46.40 -54.34 25.54
N GLU A 355 45.95 -55.49 25.04
CA GLU A 355 45.47 -55.68 23.66
C GLU A 355 43.94 -55.55 23.55
N SER A 356 43.23 -55.71 24.67
CA SER A 356 41.79 -55.48 24.80
C SER A 356 41.50 -53.98 24.75
N HIS A 357 40.49 -53.57 24.00
CA HIS A 357 40.02 -52.19 24.04
C HIS A 357 38.89 -52.04 25.07
N PHE A 358 39.28 -52.07 26.35
CA PHE A 358 38.46 -51.57 27.46
C PHE A 358 39.02 -50.20 27.87
N ARG A 359 38.70 -49.14 27.10
CA ARG A 359 39.11 -47.79 27.51
C ARG A 359 38.03 -47.20 28.41
N GLU A 360 38.24 -47.33 29.72
CA GLU A 360 37.60 -46.45 30.69
C GLU A 360 37.81 -45.01 30.24
N VAL A 361 36.73 -44.28 30.00
CA VAL A 361 36.83 -42.85 29.70
C VAL A 361 37.31 -42.22 31.00
N SER A 362 38.55 -41.70 31.02
CA SER A 362 39.04 -40.95 32.18
C SER A 362 37.99 -39.90 32.56
N GLU A 363 37.57 -39.87 33.83
CA GLU A 363 36.48 -38.99 34.28
C GLU A 363 36.65 -37.53 33.83
N GLU A 364 37.89 -37.06 33.75
CA GLU A 364 38.23 -35.68 33.34
C GLU A 364 37.97 -35.41 31.85
N ALA A 365 38.18 -36.39 30.96
CA ALA A 365 37.95 -36.24 29.51
C ALA A 365 36.46 -36.35 29.14
N GLY A 366 35.71 -37.23 29.84
CA GLY A 366 34.25 -37.32 29.69
C GLY A 366 33.51 -36.10 30.22
N ARG A 367 34.09 -35.40 31.21
CA ARG A 367 33.53 -34.18 31.81
C ARG A 367 33.89 -32.87 31.09
N ALA A 368 34.66 -32.87 30.01
CA ALA A 368 35.23 -31.62 29.46
C ALA A 368 34.78 -31.22 28.04
N LEU A 369 34.16 -32.10 27.24
CA LEU A 369 33.96 -31.86 25.80
C LEU A 369 32.52 -32.16 25.35
N GLU A 370 31.92 -31.27 24.53
CA GLU A 370 30.67 -31.55 23.77
C GLU A 370 30.89 -32.77 22.84
N TYR A 371 29.85 -33.54 22.49
CA TYR A 371 29.97 -34.79 21.72
C TYR A 371 30.89 -34.65 20.50
N GLU A 372 30.68 -33.62 19.67
CA GLU A 372 31.47 -33.40 18.46
C GLU A 372 32.94 -33.02 18.75
N ALA A 373 33.18 -32.21 19.77
CA ALA A 373 34.53 -31.84 20.20
C ALA A 373 35.28 -33.05 20.80
N TYR A 374 34.55 -33.91 21.50
CA TYR A 374 35.09 -35.13 22.08
C TYR A 374 35.45 -36.16 21.00
N MET A 375 34.58 -36.35 20.01
CA MET A 375 34.83 -37.27 18.92
C MET A 375 36.01 -36.81 18.06
N ARG A 376 36.14 -35.51 17.78
CA ARG A 376 37.33 -34.95 17.10
C ARG A 376 38.63 -35.16 17.87
N TYR A 377 38.62 -34.95 19.18
CA TYR A 377 39.79 -35.16 20.02
C TYR A 377 40.27 -36.62 20.01
N LYS A 378 39.34 -37.58 20.07
CA LYS A 378 39.65 -39.00 20.24
C LYS A 378 39.94 -39.73 18.91
N TYR A 379 39.29 -39.34 17.81
CA TYR A 379 39.33 -40.07 16.53
C TYR A 379 39.85 -39.24 15.34
N GLY A 380 40.22 -37.97 15.55
CA GLY A 380 40.72 -37.08 14.49
C GLY A 380 39.62 -36.28 13.78
N GLU A 381 39.95 -35.56 12.70
CA GLU A 381 38.99 -34.69 11.99
C GLU A 381 38.04 -35.43 11.03
N ASP A 382 38.38 -36.67 10.62
CA ASP A 382 37.70 -37.44 9.56
C ASP A 382 36.85 -38.63 10.07
N PHE A 383 36.37 -38.61 11.32
CA PHE A 383 35.55 -39.72 11.82
C PHE A 383 34.13 -39.69 11.21
N GLU A 384 33.64 -40.84 10.73
CA GLU A 384 32.20 -41.01 10.48
C GLU A 384 31.49 -40.88 11.84
N ARG A 385 30.35 -40.16 11.90
CA ARG A 385 29.54 -39.92 13.11
C ARG A 385 28.84 -41.20 13.61
N VAL A 386 29.57 -42.29 13.70
CA VAL A 386 29.14 -43.55 14.28
C VAL A 386 29.81 -43.62 15.65
N ASP A 387 29.05 -43.99 16.69
CA ASP A 387 29.54 -43.97 18.06
C ASP A 387 30.58 -45.08 18.29
N THR A 388 31.82 -44.74 18.02
CA THR A 388 33.03 -45.58 18.12
C THR A 388 33.37 -46.05 19.54
N ARG A 389 32.54 -45.77 20.55
CA ARG A 389 32.68 -46.33 21.92
C ARG A 389 31.58 -47.30 22.29
N GLU A 390 30.65 -47.53 21.38
CA GLU A 390 29.64 -48.54 21.58
C GLU A 390 30.17 -49.96 21.37
N TRP A 391 31.43 -50.17 21.01
CA TRP A 391 31.96 -51.52 20.84
C TRP A 391 33.05 -51.88 21.86
N LEU A 392 33.01 -53.12 22.34
CA LEU A 392 33.97 -53.70 23.26
C LEU A 392 34.84 -54.71 22.53
N GLU A 393 36.14 -54.73 22.78
CA GLU A 393 37.06 -55.76 22.30
C GLU A 393 37.76 -56.43 23.46
N LEU A 394 37.63 -57.75 23.54
CA LEU A 394 38.32 -58.61 24.51
C LEU A 394 39.27 -59.54 23.76
N VAL A 395 40.48 -59.69 24.30
CA VAL A 395 41.52 -60.56 23.74
C VAL A 395 41.96 -61.56 24.79
N PHE A 396 41.87 -62.85 24.47
CA PHE A 396 42.31 -63.95 25.31
C PHE A 396 43.38 -64.77 24.61
N VAL A 397 44.27 -65.38 25.39
CA VAL A 397 45.30 -66.28 24.88
C VAL A 397 45.29 -67.60 25.64
N ASN A 398 45.35 -68.70 24.91
CA ASN A 398 45.50 -70.03 25.50
C ASN A 398 46.97 -70.44 25.64
N SER A 399 47.22 -71.56 26.32
CA SER A 399 48.57 -72.12 26.53
C SER A 399 49.31 -72.54 25.25
N MET A 400 48.64 -72.54 24.09
CA MET A 400 49.16 -72.86 22.77
C MET A 400 49.37 -71.61 21.90
N GLU A 401 49.39 -70.42 22.52
CA GLU A 401 49.56 -69.11 21.86
C GLU A 401 48.45 -68.78 20.84
N THR A 402 47.30 -69.45 20.91
CA THR A 402 46.12 -69.11 20.08
C THR A 402 45.47 -67.86 20.65
N LYS A 403 45.29 -66.81 19.84
CA LYS A 403 44.59 -65.59 20.25
C LYS A 403 43.10 -65.69 19.92
N ILE A 404 42.25 -65.33 20.87
CA ILE A 404 40.80 -65.29 20.73
C ILE A 404 40.37 -63.84 20.89
N PHE A 405 39.77 -63.29 19.85
CA PHE A 405 39.22 -61.94 19.83
C PHE A 405 37.71 -62.03 19.92
N VAL A 406 37.13 -61.35 20.90
CA VAL A 406 35.68 -61.22 21.07
C VAL A 406 35.32 -59.75 20.97
N TYR A 407 34.51 -59.41 19.98
CA TYR A 407 33.98 -58.07 19.78
C TYR A 407 32.51 -58.03 20.15
N LEU A 408 32.10 -57.10 20.99
CA LEU A 408 30.69 -56.77 21.22
C LEU A 408 30.42 -55.46 20.47
N VAL A 409 29.61 -55.49 19.42
CA VAL A 409 29.35 -54.35 18.53
C VAL A 409 27.85 -54.05 18.57
N PRO A 410 27.41 -52.78 18.60
CA PRO A 410 25.99 -52.46 18.52
C PRO A 410 25.48 -52.77 17.10
N ASP A 411 24.28 -53.31 17.01
CA ASP A 411 23.54 -53.47 15.77
C ASP A 411 22.25 -52.64 15.88
N GLU A 412 22.21 -51.53 15.16
CA GLU A 412 21.05 -50.64 15.14
C GLU A 412 20.04 -51.07 14.09
N THR A 413 18.80 -51.25 14.52
CA THR A 413 17.63 -51.41 13.65
C THR A 413 16.76 -50.14 13.71
N GLU A 414 15.67 -50.09 12.94
CA GLU A 414 14.76 -48.94 12.95
C GLU A 414 14.20 -48.64 14.35
N ASP A 415 13.85 -49.69 15.12
CA ASP A 415 13.14 -49.56 16.40
C ASP A 415 13.94 -50.05 17.63
N ASN A 416 15.15 -50.59 17.46
CA ASN A 416 15.90 -51.18 18.57
C ASN A 416 17.42 -51.15 18.35
N VAL A 417 18.19 -51.20 19.44
CA VAL A 417 19.64 -51.36 19.44
C VAL A 417 19.98 -52.59 20.26
N ILE A 418 20.61 -53.59 19.62
CA ILE A 418 21.01 -54.85 20.25
C ILE A 418 22.52 -55.03 20.17
N ASN A 419 23.07 -55.85 21.07
CA ASN A 419 24.48 -56.22 21.03
C ASN A 419 24.71 -57.43 20.13
N ARG A 420 25.65 -57.28 19.21
CA ARG A 420 26.12 -58.33 18.31
C ARG A 420 27.49 -58.80 18.77
N VAL A 421 27.65 -60.10 18.96
CA VAL A 421 28.93 -60.69 19.39
C VAL A 421 29.64 -61.26 18.18
N VAL A 422 30.86 -60.82 17.92
CA VAL A 422 31.70 -61.31 16.82
C VAL A 422 32.91 -61.98 17.42
N ILE A 423 33.12 -63.25 17.09
CA ILE A 423 34.25 -64.03 17.60
C ILE A 423 35.19 -64.34 16.44
N TYR A 424 36.47 -64.04 16.64
CA TYR A 424 37.55 -64.39 15.74
C TYR A 424 38.65 -65.14 16.50
N VAL A 425 39.15 -66.24 15.96
CA VAL A 425 40.20 -67.06 16.59
C VAL A 425 41.38 -67.15 15.65
N ASP A 426 42.52 -66.62 16.10
CA ASP A 426 43.78 -66.65 15.37
C ASP A 426 44.58 -67.91 15.71
N TYR A 427 44.65 -68.83 14.75
CA TYR A 427 45.35 -70.10 14.90
C TYR A 427 46.80 -69.99 14.42
N PRO A 428 47.81 -70.42 15.22
CA PRO A 428 49.20 -70.50 14.78
C PRO A 428 49.45 -71.65 13.75
N GLY A 429 48.41 -72.12 13.04
CA GLY A 429 48.44 -73.29 12.16
C GLY A 429 47.11 -73.54 11.44
N ALA A 430 46.75 -74.81 11.22
CA ALA A 430 45.49 -75.16 10.55
C ALA A 430 44.28 -74.81 11.43
N VAL A 431 43.23 -74.26 10.80
CA VAL A 431 41.97 -73.91 11.47
C VAL A 431 41.38 -75.12 12.18
N ASN A 432 41.02 -74.96 13.46
CA ASN A 432 40.37 -75.99 14.26
C ASN A 432 38.89 -75.63 14.49
N GLU A 433 38.02 -76.05 13.59
CA GLU A 433 36.58 -75.73 13.66
C GLU A 433 35.91 -76.19 14.97
N GLU A 434 36.37 -77.29 15.55
CA GLU A 434 35.78 -77.82 16.80
C GLU A 434 36.16 -76.94 18.00
N TYR A 435 37.41 -76.46 18.06
CA TYR A 435 37.84 -75.52 19.09
C TYR A 435 37.09 -74.19 18.96
N SER A 436 36.93 -73.67 17.74
CA SER A 436 36.11 -72.49 17.46
C SER A 436 34.67 -72.64 17.95
N ARG A 437 34.03 -73.80 17.74
CA ARG A 437 32.67 -74.07 18.25
C ARG A 437 32.63 -74.17 19.77
N GLN A 438 33.68 -74.67 20.41
CA GLN A 438 33.78 -74.71 21.88
C GLN A 438 33.89 -73.30 22.46
N ILE A 439 34.77 -72.45 21.90
CA ILE A 439 34.88 -71.04 22.30
C ILE A 439 33.54 -70.31 22.13
N TYR A 440 32.84 -70.52 21.01
CA TYR A 440 31.50 -69.98 20.81
C TYR A 440 30.53 -70.38 21.93
N ARG A 441 30.47 -71.68 22.29
CA ARG A 441 29.59 -72.15 23.36
C ARG A 441 29.94 -71.53 24.70
N HIS A 442 31.23 -71.43 25.02
CA HIS A 442 31.67 -70.82 26.27
C HIS A 442 31.36 -69.33 26.34
N VAL A 443 31.46 -68.60 25.21
CA VAL A 443 30.96 -67.23 25.13
C VAL A 443 29.46 -67.20 25.46
N CYS A 444 28.62 -68.02 24.81
CA CYS A 444 27.19 -68.07 25.14
C CYS A 444 26.90 -68.43 26.60
N GLU A 445 27.64 -69.39 27.17
CA GLU A 445 27.51 -69.84 28.56
C GLU A 445 27.87 -68.72 29.54
N SER A 446 28.95 -67.98 29.29
CA SER A 446 29.43 -66.90 30.16
C SER A 446 28.39 -65.80 30.36
N ILE A 447 27.66 -65.43 29.29
CA ILE A 447 26.65 -64.37 29.32
C ILE A 447 25.21 -64.90 29.42
N ARG A 448 25.05 -66.21 29.67
CA ARG A 448 23.75 -66.87 29.90
C ARG A 448 22.73 -66.60 28.79
N MET A 449 23.18 -66.53 27.55
CA MET A 449 22.27 -66.34 26.41
C MET A 449 21.53 -67.64 26.08
N GLU A 450 20.21 -67.56 25.88
CA GLU A 450 19.42 -68.67 25.34
C GLU A 450 19.72 -68.87 23.84
N GLU A 451 19.54 -70.09 23.31
CA GLU A 451 19.72 -70.36 21.88
C GLU A 451 18.73 -69.52 21.04
N GLY A 452 19.22 -68.43 20.45
CA GLY A 452 18.46 -67.56 19.55
C GLY A 452 18.26 -66.10 20.01
N ASP A 453 18.68 -65.75 21.23
CA ASP A 453 18.40 -64.43 21.84
C ASP A 453 19.41 -63.31 21.48
N GLY A 454 20.45 -63.60 20.71
CA GLY A 454 21.30 -62.55 20.13
C GLY A 454 22.04 -62.99 18.89
N ARG A 455 22.46 -62.00 18.11
CA ARG A 455 23.22 -62.22 16.87
C ARG A 455 24.68 -62.45 17.24
N ILE A 456 25.08 -63.71 17.32
CA ILE A 456 26.48 -64.09 17.45
C ILE A 456 26.97 -64.56 16.09
N ASP A 457 27.94 -63.86 15.52
CA ASP A 457 28.57 -64.25 14.26
C ASP A 457 29.96 -64.80 14.53
N PHE A 458 30.15 -66.04 14.10
CA PHE A 458 31.46 -66.66 14.10
C PHE A 458 32.16 -66.35 12.77
N VAL A 459 33.26 -65.61 12.83
CA VAL A 459 33.98 -65.15 11.64
C VAL A 459 35.31 -65.89 11.53
N THR A 460 35.47 -66.63 10.43
CA THR A 460 36.72 -67.33 10.10
C THR A 460 37.67 -66.50 9.23
N ASP A 461 37.19 -65.41 8.62
CA ASP A 461 37.95 -64.54 7.72
C ASP A 461 37.62 -63.06 7.95
N ALA A 462 38.64 -62.26 8.28
CA ALA A 462 38.52 -60.82 8.50
C ALA A 462 37.96 -60.06 7.26
N GLN A 463 38.13 -60.58 6.04
CA GLN A 463 37.57 -59.97 4.82
C GLN A 463 36.03 -59.93 4.84
N TRP A 464 35.38 -60.89 5.50
CA TRP A 464 33.92 -60.91 5.61
C TRP A 464 33.41 -59.67 6.37
N LEU A 465 34.09 -59.30 7.46
CA LEU A 465 33.77 -58.11 8.24
C LEU A 465 33.99 -56.81 7.44
N GLN A 466 35.05 -56.74 6.63
CA GLN A 466 35.37 -55.57 5.81
C GLN A 466 34.37 -55.28 4.69
N THR A 467 33.63 -56.29 4.24
CA THR A 467 32.61 -56.17 3.19
C THR A 467 31.18 -56.00 3.73
N SER A 468 31.02 -55.97 5.06
CA SER A 468 29.71 -55.79 5.71
C SER A 468 29.05 -54.46 5.33
N GLU A 469 27.71 -54.43 5.20
CA GLU A 469 26.98 -53.17 5.01
C GLU A 469 26.99 -52.29 6.27
N ASN A 470 27.22 -52.89 7.44
CA ASN A 470 27.33 -52.18 8.71
C ASN A 470 28.72 -51.53 8.82
N ALA A 471 28.76 -50.20 8.95
CA ALA A 471 29.98 -49.42 9.01
C ALA A 471 30.92 -49.83 10.17
N LEU A 472 30.37 -50.14 11.35
CA LEU A 472 31.14 -50.58 12.51
C LEU A 472 31.78 -51.93 12.27
N LEU A 473 31.06 -52.88 11.67
CA LEU A 473 31.62 -54.20 11.33
C LEU A 473 32.74 -54.09 10.29
N ARG A 474 32.64 -53.16 9.34
CA ARG A 474 33.75 -52.86 8.41
C ARG A 474 34.96 -52.31 9.13
N GLU A 475 34.76 -51.41 10.08
CA GLU A 475 35.84 -50.87 10.90
C GLU A 475 36.49 -51.94 11.78
N THR A 476 35.70 -52.82 12.40
CA THR A 476 36.19 -54.01 13.13
C THR A 476 37.03 -54.91 12.22
N GLY A 477 36.58 -55.17 10.99
CA GLY A 477 37.34 -55.93 10.00
C GLY A 477 38.66 -55.28 9.58
N ARG A 478 38.71 -53.95 9.49
CA ARG A 478 39.96 -53.19 9.21
C ARG A 478 40.91 -53.23 10.41
N SER A 479 40.38 -53.09 11.63
CA SER A 479 41.16 -53.18 12.88
C SER A 479 41.83 -54.56 13.00
N LEU A 480 41.06 -55.63 12.79
CA LEU A 480 41.54 -57.02 12.78
C LEU A 480 42.67 -57.24 11.77
N GLU A 481 42.51 -56.80 10.52
CA GLU A 481 43.56 -56.94 9.50
C GLU A 481 44.86 -56.19 9.89
N SER A 482 44.74 -55.01 10.49
CA SER A 482 45.90 -54.23 10.95
C SER A 482 46.66 -54.91 12.11
N LYS A 483 45.96 -55.67 12.95
CA LYS A 483 46.55 -56.43 14.07
C LYS A 483 47.17 -57.74 13.60
N LEU A 484 46.60 -58.39 12.58
CA LEU A 484 47.12 -59.63 11.97
C LEU A 484 48.34 -59.40 11.04
N THR A 485 48.54 -58.18 10.55
CA THR A 485 49.67 -57.81 9.67
C THR A 485 50.89 -57.27 10.42
N ARG A 486 50.81 -57.10 11.74
CA ARG A 486 51.93 -56.78 12.64
C ARG A 486 52.52 -58.04 13.24
#